data_AF-A0AA88JFR0-F1
#
_entry.id   AF-A0AA88JFR0-F1
#
_cell.length_a   1.000
_cell.length_b   1.000
_cell.length_c   1.000
_cell.angle_alpha   90.00
_cell.angle_beta   90.00
_cell.angle_gamma   90.00
#
_symmetry.space_group_name_H-M   'P 1'
#
loop_
_entity.id
_entity.type
_entity.pdbx_description
1 polymer ?
#
loop_
_entity_poly.entity_id
_entity_poly.type
_entity_poly.pdbx_seq_one_letter_code
_entity_poly.pdbx_strand_id
1 'polypeptide(L)' 'MGLRYGEKGFLVLVVTASLLAIGQGGTIVVGGSEGWRFGFNYTDWSIQNSPFYINDKLGQSYYLYST' A
#
# COMPACT_ATOMS: atom_id res chain seq x y z
N MET A 1 -16.27 -26.92 24.64
CA MET A 1 -15.06 -26.30 25.23
C MET A 1 -14.89 -24.94 24.60
N GLY A 2 -14.92 -23.87 25.40
CA GLY A 2 -14.84 -22.49 24.92
C GLY A 2 -13.42 -21.92 25.06
N LEU A 3 -13.07 -20.96 24.19
CA LEU A 3 -11.79 -20.25 24.25
C LEU A 3 -11.60 -19.54 25.60
N ARG A 4 -10.39 -19.64 26.14
CA ARG A 4 -9.96 -18.96 27.36
C ARG A 4 -9.80 -17.47 27.08
N TYR A 5 -9.91 -16.63 28.11
CA TYR A 5 -9.84 -15.17 27.96
C TYR A 5 -8.55 -14.67 27.26
N GLY A 6 -7.40 -15.29 27.53
CA GLY A 6 -6.14 -14.96 26.85
C GLY A 6 -6.18 -15.28 25.34
N GLU A 7 -6.84 -16.37 24.95
CA GLU A 7 -6.98 -16.78 23.55
C GLU A 7 -7.96 -15.85 22.81
N LYS A 8 -9.04 -15.41 23.48
CA LYS A 8 -9.97 -14.40 22.94
C LYS A 8 -9.29 -13.05 22.74
N GLY A 9 -8.47 -12.60 23.70
CA GLY A 9 -7.71 -11.36 23.57
C GLY A 9 -6.73 -11.40 22.40
N PHE A 10 -6.04 -12.53 22.23
CA PHE A 10 -5.16 -12.74 21.08
C PHE A 10 -5.92 -12.73 19.75
N LEU A 11 -7.06 -13.42 19.65
CA LEU A 11 -7.88 -13.42 18.44
C LEU A 11 -8.39 -12.03 18.07
N VAL A 12 -8.83 -11.23 19.06
CA VAL A 12 -9.25 -9.84 18.82
C VAL A 12 -8.07 -9.01 18.29
N LEU A 13 -6.88 -9.15 18.88
CA LEU A 13 -5.66 -8.46 18.42
C LEU A 13 -5.29 -8.83 16.98
N VAL A 14 -5.37 -10.12 16.64
CA VAL A 14 -5.07 -10.60 15.28
C VAL A 14 -6.06 -10.03 14.28
N VAL A 15 -7.36 -10.08 14.59
CA VAL A 15 -8.41 -9.55 13.70
C VAL A 15 -8.25 -8.04 13.48
N THR A 16 -7.99 -7.27 14.53
CA THR A 16 -7.79 -5.81 14.39
C THR A 16 -6.52 -5.47 13.61
N ALA A 17 -5.41 -6.17 13.85
CA ALA A 17 -4.17 -5.98 13.10
C ALA A 17 -4.32 -6.31 11.60
N SER A 18 -5.02 -7.41 11.28
CA SER A 18 -5.31 -7.77 9.88
C SER A 18 -6.19 -6.73 9.19
N LEU A 19 -7.22 -6.21 9.86
CA LEU A 19 -8.07 -5.14 9.30
C LEU A 19 -7.30 -3.83 9.09
N LEU A 20 -6.40 -3.46 10.02
CA LEU A 20 -5.53 -2.30 9.88
C LEU A 20 -4.59 -2.41 8.67
N ALA A 21 -4.02 -3.59 8.43
CA ALA A 21 -3.13 -3.83 7.30
C ALA A 21 -3.85 -3.72 5.94
N ILE A 22 -5.13 -4.09 5.86
CA ILE A 22 -5.92 -4.00 4.62
C ILE A 22 -6.29 -2.54 4.27
N GLY A 23 -6.32 -1.64 5.27
CA GLY A 23 -6.73 -0.25 5.10
C GLY A 23 -5.61 0.73 4.71
N GLN A 24 -4.34 0.32 4.77
CA GLN A 24 -3.21 1.21 4.49
C GLN A 24 -2.79 1.11 3.01
N GLY A 25 -3.32 2.02 2.18
CA GLY A 25 -2.87 2.17 0.80
C GLY A 25 -1.42 2.67 0.72
N GLY A 26 -0.66 2.10 -0.21
CA GLY A 26 0.75 2.44 -0.42
C GLY A 26 0.91 3.72 -1.23
N THR A 27 2.06 4.38 -1.12
CA THR A 27 2.42 5.44 -2.07
C THR A 27 3.39 4.89 -3.11
N ILE A 28 3.02 5.05 -4.39
CA ILE A 28 3.76 4.54 -5.53
C ILE A 28 4.33 5.73 -6.31
N VAL A 29 5.63 5.69 -6.56
CA VAL A 29 6.33 6.75 -7.32
C VAL A 29 6.09 6.55 -8.80
N VAL A 30 5.41 7.51 -9.44
CA VAL A 30 5.12 7.40 -10.86
C VAL A 30 6.41 7.51 -11.68
N GLY A 31 6.64 6.55 -12.56
CA GLY A 31 7.86 6.44 -13.37
C GLY A 31 9.07 5.89 -12.61
N GLY A 32 8.94 5.51 -11.34
CA GLY A 32 10.05 4.97 -10.55
C GLY A 32 11.24 5.92 -10.50
N SER A 33 12.42 5.43 -10.86
CA SER A 33 13.66 6.23 -10.92
C SER A 33 13.65 7.32 -12.00
N GLU A 34 12.88 7.13 -13.08
CA GLU A 34 12.74 8.11 -14.16
C GLU A 34 11.87 9.30 -13.75
N GLY A 35 11.03 9.09 -12.73
CA GLY A 35 10.05 10.06 -12.27
C GLY A 35 9.03 10.45 -13.33
N TRP A 36 8.28 11.52 -13.04
CA TRP A 36 7.33 12.08 -13.99
C TRP A 36 8.05 13.00 -14.99
N ARG A 37 8.28 12.51 -16.20
CA ARG A 37 8.90 13.25 -17.31
C ARG A 37 8.24 12.97 -18.66
N PHE A 38 8.46 13.86 -19.63
CA PHE A 38 8.00 13.71 -21.01
C PHE A 38 8.77 12.57 -21.72
N GLY A 39 8.09 11.88 -22.65
CA GLY A 39 8.69 10.83 -23.48
C GLY A 39 8.98 9.50 -22.76
N PHE A 40 8.46 9.29 -21.55
CA PHE A 40 8.55 8.01 -20.83
C PHE A 40 7.29 7.16 -21.11
N ASN A 41 7.45 5.84 -21.21
CA ASN A 41 6.34 4.93 -21.48
C ASN A 41 5.61 4.54 -20.18
N TYR A 42 4.56 5.30 -19.84
CA TYR A 42 3.73 5.03 -18.66
C TYR A 42 2.80 3.84 -18.79
N THR A 43 2.56 3.34 -20.02
CA THR A 43 1.74 2.13 -20.23
C THR A 43 2.54 0.90 -19.81
N ASP A 44 3.79 0.80 -20.24
CA ASP A 44 4.68 -0.29 -19.84
C ASP A 44 4.96 -0.23 -18.32
N TRP A 45 5.24 0.96 -17.79
CA TRP A 45 5.40 1.16 -16.34
C TRP A 45 4.16 0.75 -15.54
N SER A 46 2.94 1.12 -15.95
CA SER A 46 1.74 0.79 -15.19
C SER A 46 1.44 -0.71 -15.19
N ILE A 47 1.74 -1.41 -16.29
CA ILE A 47 1.63 -2.86 -16.38
C ILE A 47 2.62 -3.55 -15.44
N GLN A 48 3.87 -3.08 -15.41
CA GLN A 48 4.91 -3.64 -14.53
C GLN A 48 4.66 -3.36 -13.04
N ASN A 49 3.88 -2.33 -12.70
CA ASN A 49 3.55 -1.94 -11.33
C ASN A 49 2.13 -2.37 -10.91
N SER A 50 1.43 -3.13 -11.74
CA SER A 50 0.11 -3.72 -11.44
C SER A 50 0.25 -4.94 -10.51
N PRO A 51 -0.74 -5.25 -9.65
CA PRO A 51 -2.02 -4.55 -9.47
C PRO A 51 -1.93 -3.32 -8.56
N PHE A 52 -2.79 -2.34 -8.83
CA PHE A 52 -3.05 -1.22 -7.92
C PHE A 52 -4.23 -1.57 -7.00
N TYR A 53 -4.11 -1.20 -5.72
CA TYR A 53 -5.12 -1.44 -4.72
C TYR A 53 -5.89 -0.16 -4.38
N ILE A 54 -7.10 -0.33 -3.85
CA ILE A 54 -7.90 0.78 -3.33
C ILE A 54 -7.10 1.45 -2.21
N ASN A 55 -7.07 2.78 -2.23
CA ASN A 55 -6.28 3.68 -1.36
C ASN A 55 -4.81 3.87 -1.74
N ASP A 56 -4.29 3.18 -2.77
CA ASP A 56 -2.96 3.50 -3.28
C ASP A 56 -2.92 4.94 -3.81
N LYS A 57 -1.81 5.63 -3.55
CA LYS A 57 -1.54 6.99 -4.01
C LYS A 57 -0.45 6.97 -5.05
N LEU A 58 -0.74 7.51 -6.23
CA LEU A 58 0.26 7.76 -7.26
C LEU A 58 0.86 9.15 -7.04
N GLY A 59 2.14 9.21 -6.67
CA GLY A 59 2.84 10.44 -6.33
C GLY A 59 4.08 10.70 -7.17
N GLN A 60 4.51 11.95 -7.23
CA GLN A 60 5.81 12.30 -7.80
C GLN A 60 6.88 12.24 -6.71
N SER A 61 8.10 11.80 -7.06
CA SER A 61 9.23 11.61 -6.13
C SER A 61 9.44 12.78 -5.16
N TYR A 62 9.29 14.03 -5.62
CA TYR A 62 9.49 15.21 -4.76
C TYR A 62 8.50 15.31 -3.58
N TYR A 63 7.27 14.84 -3.74
CA TYR A 63 6.26 14.88 -2.67
C TYR A 63 6.48 13.80 -1.61
N LEU A 64 7.30 12.79 -1.87
CA LEU A 64 7.46 11.61 -1.01
C LEU A 64 8.57 11.77 0.04
N TYR A 65 9.46 12.74 -0.15
CA TYR A 65 10.49 13.12 0.81
C TYR A 65 10.11 14.37 1.64
N SER A 66 8.86 14.83 1.52
CA SER A 66 8.34 16.07 2.12
C SER A 66 7.56 15.84 3.43
N THR A 67 7.73 14.70 4.10
CA THR A 67 7.08 14.36 5.38
C THR A 67 8.09 13.74 6.32
#